data_AF-A0A6J5FG15-F1
#
_entry.id   AF-A0A6J5FG15-F1
#
_cell.length_a   1.000
_cell.length_b   1.000
_cell.length_c   1.000
_cell.angle_alpha   90.00
_cell.angle_beta   90.00
_cell.angle_gamma   90.00
#
_symmetry.space_group_name_H-M   'P 1'
#
loop_
_entity.id
_entity.type
_entity.pdbx_description
1 polymer ?
#
loop_
_entity_poly.entity_id
_entity_poly.type
_entity_poly.pdbx_seq_one_letter_code
_entity_poly.pdbx_strand_id
1 'polypeptide(L)' 'MSDIDPVRKSEELRSFLFLTVVMVPVLTVAIIAAYGFAVWFYQMLIGGPPH' A
#
# COMPACT_ATOMS: atom_id res chain seq x y z
N MET A 1 -32.40 -6.73 -24.93
CA MET A 1 -32.80 -6.64 -23.51
C MET A 1 -31.52 -6.43 -22.73
N SER A 2 -31.24 -5.20 -22.28
CA SER A 2 -30.06 -4.91 -21.48
C SER A 2 -30.34 -5.36 -20.05
N ASP A 3 -29.94 -6.59 -19.72
CA ASP A 3 -29.83 -7.07 -18.34
C ASP A 3 -28.79 -6.21 -17.63
N ILE A 4 -29.26 -5.14 -17.00
CA ILE A 4 -28.51 -4.50 -15.93
C ILE A 4 -28.64 -5.47 -14.76
N ASP A 5 -27.68 -6.37 -14.61
CA ASP A 5 -27.53 -7.18 -13.40
C ASP A 5 -26.91 -6.28 -12.30
N PRO A 6 -27.71 -5.66 -11.40
CA PRO A 6 -27.17 -4.80 -10.34
C PRO A 6 -26.24 -5.58 -9.40
N VAL A 7 -26.43 -6.90 -9.33
CA VAL A 7 -25.67 -7.83 -8.49
C VAL A 7 -24.21 -7.90 -8.96
N ARG A 8 -23.96 -8.03 -10.27
CA ARG A 8 -22.59 -8.20 -10.82
C ARG A 8 -21.74 -6.94 -10.66
N LYS A 9 -22.33 -5.75 -10.81
CA LYS A 9 -21.64 -4.46 -10.62
C LYS A 9 -21.21 -4.23 -9.18
N SER A 10 -22.01 -4.69 -8.22
CA SER A 10 -21.74 -4.51 -6.79
C SER A 10 -20.61 -5.41 -6.29
N GLU A 11 -20.46 -6.62 -6.85
CA GLU A 11 -19.37 -7.54 -6.50
C GLU A 11 -17.99 -7.07 -7.01
N GLU A 12 -17.95 -6.49 -8.21
CA GLU A 12 -16.72 -5.92 -8.78
C GLU A 12 -16.20 -4.76 -7.91
N LEU A 13 -17.09 -3.86 -7.49
CA LEU A 13 -16.73 -2.73 -6.61
C LEU A 13 -16.27 -3.18 -5.23
N ARG A 14 -16.89 -4.21 -4.64
CA ARG A 14 -16.45 -4.79 -3.37
C ARG A 14 -15.06 -5.40 -3.46
N SER A 15 -14.78 -6.13 -4.54
CA SER A 15 -13.46 -6.71 -4.79
C SER A 15 -12.39 -5.63 -5.00
N PHE A 16 -12.74 -4.56 -5.73
CA PHE A 16 -11.87 -3.39 -5.92
C PHE A 16 -11.59 -2.64 -4.63
N LEU A 17 -12.63 -2.43 -3.82
CA LEU A 17 -12.52 -1.74 -2.53
C LEU A 17 -11.69 -2.58 -1.57
N PHE A 18 -11.91 -3.90 -1.51
CA PHE A 18 -11.11 -4.82 -0.70
C PHE A 18 -9.64 -4.79 -1.11
N LEU A 19 -9.35 -4.90 -2.42
CA LEU A 19 -7.99 -4.79 -2.94
C LEU A 19 -7.37 -3.45 -2.56
N THR A 20 -8.08 -2.34 -2.75
CA THR A 20 -7.56 -1.00 -2.45
C THR A 20 -7.34 -0.79 -0.95
N VAL A 21 -8.28 -1.23 -0.11
CA VAL A 21 -8.19 -1.14 1.36
C VAL A 21 -7.08 -2.01 1.92
N VAL A 22 -6.63 -3.05 1.20
CA VAL A 22 -5.45 -3.83 1.60
C VAL A 22 -4.17 -3.28 0.95
N MET A 23 -4.21 -2.97 -0.34
CA MET A 23 -3.09 -2.52 -1.15
C MET A 23 -2.56 -1.16 -0.68
N VAL A 24 -3.45 -0.20 -0.41
CA VAL A 24 -3.05 1.13 0.07
C VAL A 24 -2.29 1.04 1.39
N PRO A 25 -2.78 0.40 2.47
CA PRO A 25 -2.03 0.30 3.71
C PRO A 25 -0.75 -0.55 3.57
N VAL A 26 -0.75 -1.61 2.77
CA VAL A 26 0.49 -2.36 2.48
C VAL A 26 1.53 -1.43 1.83
N LEU A 27 1.11 -0.63 0.85
CA LEU A 27 1.98 0.35 0.19
C LEU A 27 2.45 1.43 1.16
N THR A 28 1.58 1.93 2.05
CA THR A 28 1.94 2.88 3.10
C THR A 28 3.04 2.31 4.01
N VAL A 29 2.88 1.08 4.49
CA VAL A 29 3.89 0.42 5.35
C VAL A 29 5.19 0.21 4.58
N ALA A 30 5.13 -0.22 3.32
CA ALA A 30 6.31 -0.41 2.49
C ALA A 30 7.10 0.89 2.29
N ILE A 31 6.42 2.02 2.05
CA ILE A 31 7.06 3.33 1.90
C ILE A 31 7.71 3.78 3.21
N ILE A 32 7.01 3.65 4.34
CA ILE A 32 7.56 4.03 5.66
C ILE A 32 8.78 3.16 6.00
N ALA A 33 8.69 1.86 5.77
CA ALA A 33 9.80 0.93 6.00
C ALA A 33 11.00 1.23 5.10
N ALA A 34 10.76 1.46 3.80
CA ALA A 34 11.81 1.83 2.85
C ALA A 34 12.48 3.16 3.22
N TYR A 35 11.69 4.14 3.66
CA TYR A 35 12.23 5.43 4.10
C TYR A 35 13.05 5.31 5.38
N GLY A 36 12.54 4.60 6.40
CA GLY A 36 13.28 4.33 7.63
C GLY A 36 14.57 3.56 7.37
N PHE A 37 14.52 2.56 6.51
CA PHE A 37 15.70 1.82 6.07
C PHE A 37 16.68 2.70 5.31
N ALA A 38 16.22 3.56 4.40
CA ALA A 38 17.08 4.47 3.65
C ALA A 38 17.79 5.47 4.56
N VAL A 39 17.08 6.05 5.53
CA VAL A 39 17.67 6.96 6.53
C VAL A 39 18.68 6.21 7.40
N TRP A 40 18.32 5.03 7.92
CA TRP A 40 19.24 4.18 8.70
C TRP A 40 20.49 3.79 7.91
N PHE A 41 20.32 3.42 6.63
CA PHE A 41 21.42 3.07 5.75
C PHE A 41 22.30 4.28 5.42
N TYR A 42 21.69 5.44 5.20
CA TYR A 42 22.40 6.71 5.03
C TYR A 42 23.23 7.07 6.26
N GLN A 43 22.71 6.83 7.47
CA GLN A 43 23.45 6.99 8.72
C GLN A 43 24.70 6.10 8.76
N MET A 44 24.62 4.85 8.28
CA MET A 44 25.78 3.96 8.18
C MET A 44 26.88 4.49 7.24
N LEU A 45 26.52 5.21 6.18
CA LEU A 45 27.48 5.69 5.18
C LEU A 45 28.18 6.99 5.59
N ILE A 46 27.51 7.90 6.29
CA ILE A 46 27.99 9.29 6.47
C ILE A 46 28.29 9.66 7.92
N GLY A 47 27.64 9.03 8.92
CA GLY A 47 27.62 9.58 10.29
C GLY A 47 28.18 8.69 11.39
N GLY A 48 28.39 7.39 11.18
CA GLY A 48 28.51 6.46 12.30
C GLY A 48 27.16 6.26 13.04
N PRO A 49 27.07 5.32 14.00
CA PRO A 49 25.80 4.91 14.59
C PRO A 49 25.01 6.07 15.20
N PRO A 50 23.67 6.06 15.15
CA PRO A 50 22.85 6.98 15.94
C PRO A 50 23.18 6.75 17.43
N HIS A 51 23.64 7.79 18.13
CA HIS A 51 23.77 7.80 19.59
C HIS A 51 22.40 7.84 20.27
#